data_AF-K4LWQ4-F1
#
_entry.id   AF-K4LWQ4-F1
#
_cell.length_a   1.000
_cell.length_b   1.000
_cell.length_c   1.000
_cell.angle_alpha   90.00
_cell.angle_beta   90.00
_cell.angle_gamma   90.00
#
_symmetry.space_group_name_H-M   'P 1'
#
loop_
_entity.id
_entity.type
_entity.pdbx_description
1 polymer ?
#
loop_
_entity_poly.entity_id
_entity_poly.type
_entity_poly.pdbx_seq_one_letter_code
_entity_poly.pdbx_strand_id
1 'polypeptide(L)'
;MTRRLTAAIVALAVLWGVTAFWGVTQVQARRRAETLLVNKYNRAFYESLQRSKNVEALLSKGLATASPEHMDTLFSDLWYNANAAQENLLQLPLSHQVVARTAKFLTQVGDYAYSITKRDQGEKFSEQDRQTMRQLYERARSLNRELATVERQAADGRFRWTEVREGLGRVFPRGTLATADTSFRRVDSQLQELPVLIYDGPFSDHLERAEPLGLTGDTVTEAQARKIARRFIDFKGAEVTGVKSTGTVKGKIPAYSFEFSTDGRQENVITANVAKKGGHVVYYINPRSVESTKIDDQKGLALAQEFLKSRGIEDMVPTYTLRRQNILTVSFAYRQGDVIVYPDLIKVQVALDNGQILGYDALGFLMSHHRRDLPEPALTADEARQKLNPQLKVLAERMAVVPTSGKHEVLTYEFKAEMDGETFLVYVNAQTGQEEHIFKLLKTPAGTLVL
;
A
#
# COMPACT_ATOMS: atom_id res chain seq x y z
N MET A 1 6.95 -57.27 52.99
CA MET A 1 5.92 -56.23 52.75
C MET A 1 6.48 -54.94 52.15
N THR A 2 7.59 -54.41 52.67
CA THR A 2 8.22 -53.14 52.22
C THR A 2 8.53 -53.07 50.72
N ARG A 3 9.12 -54.11 50.12
CA ARG A 3 9.43 -54.16 48.66
C ARG A 3 8.20 -54.06 47.73
N ARG A 4 7.05 -54.60 48.16
CA ARG A 4 5.79 -54.54 47.37
C ARG A 4 5.15 -53.16 47.47
N LEU A 5 5.25 -52.52 48.64
CA LEU A 5 4.81 -51.14 48.87
C LEU A 5 5.64 -50.13 48.06
N THR A 6 6.96 -50.27 48.04
CA THR A 6 7.83 -49.40 47.22
C THR A 6 7.56 -49.56 45.72
N ALA A 7 7.33 -50.79 45.23
CA ALA A 7 6.98 -51.02 43.84
C ALA A 7 5.62 -50.38 43.46
N ALA A 8 4.62 -50.47 44.35
CA ALA A 8 3.32 -49.85 44.14
C ALA A 8 3.40 -48.30 44.11
N ILE A 9 4.19 -47.69 45.00
CA ILE A 9 4.41 -46.24 45.04
C ILE A 9 5.09 -45.75 43.76
N VAL A 10 6.12 -46.46 43.29
CA VAL A 10 6.81 -46.12 42.03
C VAL A 10 5.88 -46.26 40.83
N ALA A 11 5.08 -47.33 40.75
CA ALA A 11 4.11 -47.51 39.68
C ALA A 11 3.05 -46.40 39.65
N LEU A 12 2.57 -45.97 40.83
CA LEU A 12 1.64 -44.86 40.94
C LEU A 12 2.30 -43.54 40.48
N ALA A 13 3.53 -43.26 40.92
CA ALA A 13 4.26 -42.06 40.52
C ALA A 13 4.50 -42.00 39.00
N VAL A 14 4.82 -43.12 38.36
CA VAL A 14 4.95 -43.23 36.90
C VAL A 14 3.62 -42.96 36.22
N LEU A 15 2.51 -43.54 36.71
CA LEU A 15 1.18 -43.32 36.15
C LEU A 15 0.78 -41.84 36.24
N TRP A 16 1.01 -41.19 37.38
CA TRP A 16 0.79 -39.75 37.57
C TRP A 16 1.69 -38.89 36.67
N GLY A 17 2.94 -39.31 36.45
CA GLY A 17 3.85 -38.63 35.52
C GLY A 17 3.35 -38.68 34.07
N VAL A 18 2.85 -39.84 33.63
CA VAL A 18 2.29 -40.02 32.29
C VAL A 18 0.99 -39.25 32.11
N THR A 19 0.08 -39.25 33.09
CA THR A 19 -1.17 -38.48 33.01
C THR A 19 -0.93 -36.97 33.07
N ALA A 20 0.03 -36.51 33.89
CA ALA A 20 0.43 -35.10 33.93
C ALA A 20 1.06 -34.66 32.60
N PHE A 21 1.95 -35.48 32.02
CA PHE A 21 2.56 -35.22 30.71
C PHE A 21 1.49 -35.17 29.61
N TRP A 22 0.57 -36.12 29.57
CA TRP A 22 -0.55 -36.10 28.62
C TRP A 22 -1.48 -34.89 28.84
N GLY A 23 -1.78 -34.53 30.09
CA GLY A 23 -2.55 -33.34 30.40
C GLY A 23 -1.89 -32.06 29.84
N VAL A 24 -0.58 -31.92 30.03
CA VAL A 24 0.19 -30.78 29.49
C VAL A 24 0.19 -30.78 27.97
N THR A 25 0.43 -31.91 27.31
CA THR A 25 0.42 -31.99 25.83
C THR A 25 -0.97 -31.70 25.26
N GLN A 26 -2.04 -32.16 25.91
CA GLN A 26 -3.43 -31.90 25.52
C GLN A 26 -3.80 -30.42 25.65
N VAL A 27 -3.40 -29.77 26.75
CA VAL A 27 -3.62 -28.32 26.95
C VAL A 27 -2.82 -27.51 25.92
N GLN A 28 -1.59 -27.91 25.62
CA GLN A 28 -0.79 -27.26 24.57
C GLN A 28 -1.41 -27.44 23.18
N ALA A 29 -1.86 -28.65 22.84
CA ALA A 29 -2.54 -28.93 21.57
C ALA A 29 -3.82 -28.10 21.43
N ARG A 30 -4.62 -27.98 22.50
CA ARG A 30 -5.81 -27.13 22.54
C ARG A 30 -5.48 -25.65 22.34
N ARG A 31 -4.50 -25.11 23.06
CA ARG A 31 -4.07 -23.70 22.91
C ARG A 31 -3.57 -23.40 21.49
N ARG A 32 -2.82 -24.33 20.88
CA ARG A 32 -2.37 -24.22 19.48
C ARG A 32 -3.56 -24.20 18.52
N ALA A 33 -4.52 -25.11 18.70
CA ALA A 33 -5.74 -25.14 17.88
C ALA A 33 -6.59 -23.87 18.03
N GLU A 34 -6.77 -23.37 19.26
CA GLU A 34 -7.47 -22.11 19.53
C GLU A 34 -6.78 -20.91 18.87
N THR A 35 -5.44 -20.84 18.96
CA THR A 35 -4.65 -19.78 18.33
C THR A 35 -4.79 -19.81 16.81
N LEU A 36 -4.68 -21.00 16.19
CA LEU A 36 -4.85 -21.16 14.74
C LEU A 36 -6.26 -20.74 14.28
N LEU A 37 -7.29 -21.07 15.04
CA LEU A 37 -8.66 -20.67 14.75
C LEU A 37 -8.87 -19.15 14.87
N VAL A 38 -8.33 -18.53 15.92
CA VAL A 38 -8.38 -17.06 16.07
C VAL A 38 -7.67 -16.37 14.92
N ASN A 39 -6.50 -16.87 14.51
CA ASN A 39 -5.77 -16.34 13.36
C ASN A 39 -6.58 -16.47 12.06
N LYS A 40 -7.30 -17.58 11.88
CA LYS A 40 -8.22 -17.76 10.74
C LYS A 40 -9.33 -16.70 10.73
N TYR A 41 -9.97 -16.44 11.88
CA TYR A 41 -11.03 -15.43 11.97
C TYR A 41 -10.51 -14.00 11.80
N ASN A 42 -9.36 -13.68 12.38
CA ASN A 42 -8.69 -12.40 12.16
C ASN A 42 -8.40 -12.19 10.67
N ARG A 43 -7.80 -13.19 10.01
CA ARG A 43 -7.52 -13.13 8.58
C ARG A 43 -8.79 -12.89 7.76
N ALA A 44 -9.84 -13.67 7.98
CA ALA A 44 -11.11 -13.52 7.29
C ALA A 44 -11.73 -12.13 7.51
N PHE A 45 -11.66 -11.59 8.73
CA PHE A 45 -12.17 -10.25 9.04
C PHE A 45 -11.41 -9.16 8.28
N TYR A 46 -10.07 -9.19 8.35
CA TYR A 46 -9.23 -8.19 7.68
C TYR A 46 -9.31 -8.28 6.16
N GLU A 47 -9.39 -9.50 5.60
CA GLU A 47 -9.65 -9.68 4.16
C GLU A 47 -11.01 -9.10 3.77
N SER A 48 -12.08 -9.36 4.54
CA SER A 48 -13.42 -8.78 4.27
C SER A 48 -13.40 -7.24 4.35
N LEU A 49 -12.75 -6.67 5.37
CA LEU A 49 -12.59 -5.23 5.52
C LEU A 49 -11.84 -4.60 4.34
N GLN A 50 -10.71 -5.19 3.92
CA GLN A 50 -9.95 -4.69 2.79
C GLN A 50 -10.77 -4.75 1.49
N ARG A 51 -11.45 -5.87 1.24
CA ARG A 51 -12.31 -6.03 0.06
C ARG A 51 -13.49 -5.06 0.06
N SER A 52 -14.08 -4.79 1.23
CA SER A 52 -15.14 -3.78 1.40
C SER A 52 -14.64 -2.35 1.14
N LYS A 53 -13.40 -2.02 1.53
CA LYS A 53 -12.75 -0.75 1.16
C LYS A 53 -12.54 -0.65 -0.35
N ASN A 54 -12.13 -1.74 -1.01
CA ASN A 54 -12.01 -1.77 -2.47
C ASN A 54 -13.36 -1.57 -3.17
N VAL A 55 -14.43 -2.20 -2.67
CA VAL A 55 -15.79 -1.98 -3.17
C VAL A 55 -16.17 -0.50 -3.13
N GLU A 56 -15.94 0.18 -2.00
CA GLU A 56 -16.18 1.62 -1.87
C GLU A 56 -15.37 2.43 -2.89
N ALA A 57 -14.08 2.12 -3.03
CA ALA A 57 -13.19 2.82 -3.97
C ALA A 57 -13.61 2.63 -5.43
N LEU A 58 -13.94 1.40 -5.84
CA LEU A 58 -14.38 1.07 -7.20
C LEU A 58 -15.72 1.74 -7.52
N LEU A 59 -16.68 1.75 -6.58
CA LEU A 59 -17.93 2.49 -6.75
C LEU A 59 -17.69 3.99 -6.91
N SER A 60 -16.79 4.56 -6.10
CA SER A 60 -16.41 5.97 -6.18
C SER A 60 -15.76 6.31 -7.54
N LYS A 61 -14.86 5.45 -8.03
CA LYS A 61 -14.23 5.58 -9.34
C LYS A 61 -15.23 5.51 -10.49
N GLY A 62 -16.16 4.55 -10.45
CA GLY A 62 -17.14 4.39 -11.52
C GLY A 62 -18.18 5.53 -11.55
N LEU A 63 -18.40 6.20 -10.43
CA LEU A 63 -19.16 7.46 -10.41
C LEU A 63 -18.38 8.63 -11.04
N ALA A 64 -17.05 8.62 -10.95
CA ALA A 64 -16.20 9.71 -11.41
C ALA A 64 -15.77 9.55 -12.88
N THR A 65 -15.61 8.33 -13.39
CA THR A 65 -15.19 8.06 -14.78
C THR A 65 -16.22 8.54 -15.80
N ALA A 66 -15.72 9.02 -16.95
CA ALA A 66 -16.54 9.27 -18.13
C ALA A 66 -16.39 8.18 -19.21
N SER A 67 -15.50 7.19 -19.00
CA SER A 67 -15.14 6.19 -20.01
C SER A 67 -16.01 4.93 -19.96
N PRO A 68 -16.71 4.59 -21.06
CA PRO A 68 -17.38 3.30 -21.19
C PRO A 68 -16.41 2.11 -21.21
N GLU A 69 -15.20 2.29 -21.74
CA GLU A 69 -14.23 1.20 -21.96
C GLU A 69 -13.63 0.68 -20.64
N HIS A 70 -13.43 1.55 -19.65
CA HIS A 70 -12.95 1.16 -18.31
C HIS A 70 -14.04 0.55 -17.44
N MET A 71 -15.30 0.67 -17.86
CA MET A 71 -16.44 0.31 -17.05
C MET A 71 -16.54 -1.21 -16.85
N ASP A 72 -16.26 -2.02 -17.88
CA ASP A 72 -16.31 -3.48 -17.81
C ASP A 72 -15.28 -4.06 -16.84
N THR A 73 -14.04 -3.54 -16.87
CA THR A 73 -12.98 -3.94 -15.93
C THR A 73 -13.33 -3.50 -14.51
N LEU A 74 -13.80 -2.26 -14.33
CA LEU A 74 -14.22 -1.74 -13.04
C LEU A 74 -15.34 -2.58 -12.41
N PHE A 75 -16.35 -2.96 -13.19
CA PHE A 75 -17.45 -3.79 -12.70
C PHE A 75 -17.04 -5.25 -12.47
N SER A 76 -16.11 -5.79 -13.25
CA SER A 76 -15.52 -7.11 -12.99
C SER A 76 -14.76 -7.13 -11.65
N ASP A 77 -13.96 -6.10 -11.39
CA ASP A 77 -13.25 -5.92 -10.12
C ASP A 77 -14.21 -5.70 -8.95
N LEU A 78 -15.29 -4.94 -9.18
CA LEU A 78 -16.33 -4.69 -8.18
C LEU A 78 -17.04 -6.01 -7.82
N TRP A 79 -17.40 -6.81 -8.81
CA TRP A 79 -17.98 -8.15 -8.62
C TRP A 79 -17.05 -9.05 -7.81
N TYR A 80 -15.76 -9.13 -8.20
CA TYR A 80 -14.78 -9.95 -7.50
C TYR A 80 -14.60 -9.53 -6.05
N ASN A 81 -14.38 -8.23 -5.79
CA ASN A 81 -14.17 -7.74 -4.44
C ASN A 81 -15.44 -7.87 -3.57
N ALA A 82 -16.63 -7.66 -4.12
CA ALA A 82 -17.88 -7.83 -3.38
C ALA A 82 -18.10 -9.30 -2.96
N ASN A 83 -17.91 -10.25 -3.88
CA ASN A 83 -18.04 -11.68 -3.56
C ASN A 83 -16.95 -12.15 -2.58
N ALA A 84 -15.69 -11.72 -2.78
CA ALA A 84 -14.60 -12.07 -1.87
C ALA A 84 -14.79 -11.47 -0.46
N ALA A 85 -15.35 -10.26 -0.35
CA ALA A 85 -15.71 -9.66 0.92
C ALA A 85 -16.79 -10.48 1.63
N GLN A 86 -17.79 -10.94 0.89
CA GLN A 86 -18.91 -11.73 1.38
C GLN A 86 -18.46 -13.11 1.85
N GLU A 87 -17.68 -13.82 1.04
CA GLU A 87 -17.15 -15.15 1.39
C GLU A 87 -16.33 -15.10 2.68
N ASN A 88 -15.45 -14.10 2.80
CA ASN A 88 -14.64 -13.91 4.00
C ASN A 88 -15.48 -13.53 5.23
N LEU A 89 -16.51 -12.69 5.05
CA LEU A 89 -17.44 -12.35 6.13
C LEU A 89 -18.16 -13.59 6.68
N LEU A 90 -18.58 -14.51 5.80
CA LEU A 90 -19.29 -15.74 6.16
C LEU A 90 -18.42 -16.75 6.91
N GLN A 91 -17.09 -16.60 6.89
CA GLN A 91 -16.17 -17.42 7.67
C GLN A 91 -16.04 -16.98 9.13
N LEU A 92 -16.58 -15.80 9.48
CA LEU A 92 -16.52 -15.29 10.85
C LEU A 92 -17.46 -16.08 11.78
N PRO A 93 -17.11 -16.23 13.06
CA PRO A 93 -17.93 -16.95 14.04
C PRO A 93 -19.07 -16.06 14.54
N LEU A 94 -19.86 -15.53 13.62
CA LEU A 94 -21.00 -14.65 13.86
C LEU A 94 -22.30 -15.40 13.54
N SER A 95 -23.39 -15.06 14.22
CA SER A 95 -24.68 -15.65 13.86
C SER A 95 -25.09 -15.14 12.47
N HIS A 96 -25.80 -15.99 11.72
CA HIS A 96 -26.31 -15.63 10.39
C HIS A 96 -27.14 -14.34 10.43
N GLN A 97 -27.88 -14.08 11.51
CA GLN A 97 -28.65 -12.85 11.69
C GLN A 97 -27.79 -11.58 11.78
N VAL A 98 -26.59 -11.68 12.37
CA VAL A 98 -25.65 -10.56 12.52
C VAL A 98 -25.01 -10.20 11.20
N VAL A 99 -24.63 -11.19 10.39
CA VAL A 99 -23.95 -10.96 9.10
C VAL A 99 -24.90 -10.84 7.90
N ALA A 100 -26.17 -11.24 8.02
CA ALA A 100 -27.11 -11.29 6.90
C ALA A 100 -27.29 -9.96 6.16
N ARG A 101 -27.32 -8.83 6.87
CA ARG A 101 -27.51 -7.51 6.24
C ARG A 101 -26.29 -7.13 5.40
N THR A 102 -25.10 -7.34 5.93
CA THR A 102 -23.83 -7.07 5.25
C THR A 102 -23.61 -8.03 4.08
N ALA A 103 -23.86 -9.33 4.29
CA ALA A 103 -23.77 -10.33 3.23
C ALA A 103 -24.76 -10.02 2.09
N LYS A 104 -26.00 -9.66 2.41
CA LYS A 104 -27.00 -9.25 1.41
C LYS A 104 -26.56 -8.00 0.65
N PHE A 105 -26.02 -7.00 1.33
CA PHE A 105 -25.51 -5.81 0.66
C PHE A 105 -24.37 -6.14 -0.32
N LEU A 106 -23.40 -6.95 0.11
CA LEU A 106 -22.28 -7.36 -0.75
C LEU A 106 -22.78 -8.20 -1.94
N THR A 107 -23.76 -9.08 -1.76
CA THR A 107 -24.45 -9.77 -2.87
C THR A 107 -25.11 -8.79 -3.82
N GLN A 108 -25.83 -7.79 -3.32
CA GLN A 108 -26.46 -6.77 -4.17
C GLN A 108 -25.44 -5.98 -5.00
N VAL A 109 -24.29 -5.65 -4.42
CA VAL A 109 -23.18 -5.02 -5.17
C VAL A 109 -22.65 -5.97 -6.24
N GLY A 110 -22.41 -7.24 -5.91
CA GLY A 110 -21.95 -8.26 -6.85
C GLY A 110 -22.94 -8.48 -7.99
N ASP A 111 -24.22 -8.72 -7.70
CA ASP A 111 -25.28 -8.94 -8.69
C ASP A 111 -25.43 -7.73 -9.60
N TYR A 112 -25.40 -6.51 -9.04
CA TYR A 112 -25.44 -5.29 -9.81
C TYR A 112 -24.23 -5.20 -10.75
N ALA A 113 -23.02 -5.39 -10.23
CA ALA A 113 -21.80 -5.34 -11.02
C ALA A 113 -21.81 -6.38 -12.16
N TYR A 114 -22.20 -7.61 -11.87
CA TYR A 114 -22.35 -8.66 -12.87
C TYR A 114 -23.39 -8.30 -13.94
N SER A 115 -24.52 -7.69 -13.53
CA SER A 115 -25.55 -7.26 -14.46
C SER A 115 -25.05 -6.22 -15.47
N ILE A 116 -24.13 -5.33 -15.04
CA ILE A 116 -23.50 -4.36 -15.95
C ILE A 116 -22.55 -5.07 -16.93
N THR A 117 -21.70 -5.99 -16.44
CA THR A 117 -20.76 -6.74 -17.31
C THR A 117 -21.44 -7.64 -18.35
N LYS A 118 -22.75 -7.89 -18.21
CA LYS A 118 -23.55 -8.70 -19.13
C LYS A 118 -24.35 -7.87 -20.13
N ARG A 119 -24.28 -6.54 -20.06
CA ARG A 119 -24.88 -5.66 -21.08
C ARG A 119 -24.02 -5.67 -22.35
N ASP A 120 -24.66 -5.43 -23.49
CA ASP A 120 -23.95 -5.36 -24.76
C ASP A 120 -22.99 -4.15 -24.77
N GLN A 121 -21.77 -4.36 -25.32
CA GLN A 121 -20.76 -3.30 -25.45
C GLN A 121 -21.35 -2.10 -26.21
N GLY A 122 -21.49 -0.97 -25.52
CA GLY A 122 -22.02 0.28 -26.09
C GLY A 122 -23.33 0.79 -25.48
N GLU A 123 -23.99 0.04 -24.59
CA GLU A 123 -25.09 0.58 -23.80
C GLU A 123 -24.58 1.67 -22.84
N LYS A 124 -25.04 2.91 -23.02
CA LYS A 124 -24.65 4.04 -22.17
C LYS A 124 -25.13 3.82 -20.74
N PHE A 125 -24.23 4.02 -19.78
CA PHE A 125 -24.54 4.01 -18.36
C PHE A 125 -25.64 5.04 -18.04
N SER A 126 -26.80 4.56 -17.58
CA SER A 126 -27.98 5.40 -17.40
C SER A 126 -27.88 6.26 -16.14
N GLU A 127 -28.69 7.32 -16.06
CA GLU A 127 -28.78 8.10 -14.81
C GLU A 127 -29.32 7.25 -13.65
N GLN A 128 -30.17 6.27 -13.93
CA GLN A 128 -30.64 5.30 -12.95
C GLN A 128 -29.50 4.40 -12.43
N ASP A 129 -28.58 4.01 -13.30
CA ASP A 129 -27.38 3.27 -12.92
C ASP A 129 -26.46 4.13 -12.02
N ARG A 130 -26.27 5.41 -12.37
CA ARG A 130 -25.54 6.37 -11.53
C ARG A 130 -26.17 6.54 -10.16
N GLN A 131 -27.49 6.67 -10.09
CA GLN A 131 -28.21 6.78 -8.83
C GLN A 131 -28.05 5.51 -7.99
N THR A 132 -28.11 4.32 -8.63
CA THR A 132 -27.90 3.03 -7.96
C THR A 132 -26.49 2.93 -7.41
N MET A 133 -25.46 3.25 -8.21
CA MET A 133 -24.07 3.30 -7.75
C MET A 133 -23.86 4.25 -6.58
N ARG A 134 -24.47 5.45 -6.60
CA ARG A 134 -24.39 6.42 -5.50
C ARG A 134 -24.98 5.86 -4.21
N GLN A 135 -26.11 5.15 -4.29
CA GLN A 135 -26.69 4.46 -3.13
C GLN A 135 -25.80 3.33 -2.62
N LEU A 136 -25.20 2.55 -3.52
CA LEU A 136 -24.26 1.49 -3.14
C LEU A 136 -22.99 2.07 -2.50
N TYR A 137 -22.47 3.17 -3.03
CA TYR A 137 -21.31 3.89 -2.51
C TYR A 137 -21.54 4.37 -1.07
N GLU A 138 -22.65 5.08 -0.81
CA GLU A 138 -22.96 5.56 0.54
C GLU A 138 -23.14 4.42 1.55
N ARG A 139 -23.73 3.30 1.11
CA ARG A 139 -23.85 2.09 1.93
C ARG A 139 -22.49 1.44 2.20
N ALA A 140 -21.62 1.35 1.20
CA ALA A 140 -20.26 0.83 1.35
C ALA A 140 -19.44 1.69 2.33
N ARG A 141 -19.55 3.02 2.21
CA ARG A 141 -18.93 3.98 3.12
C ARG A 141 -19.44 3.83 4.55
N SER A 142 -20.74 3.63 4.74
CA SER A 142 -21.31 3.35 6.07
C SER A 142 -20.78 2.04 6.64
N LEU A 143 -20.78 0.98 5.84
CA LEU A 143 -20.26 -0.32 6.24
C LEU A 143 -18.78 -0.23 6.64
N ASN A 144 -17.96 0.48 5.87
CA ASN A 144 -16.54 0.63 6.18
C ASN A 144 -16.29 1.41 7.48
N ARG A 145 -17.14 2.39 7.82
CA ARG A 145 -17.10 3.06 9.14
C ARG A 145 -17.46 2.12 10.30
N GLU A 146 -18.43 1.24 10.09
CA GLU A 146 -18.82 0.22 11.08
C GLU A 146 -17.72 -0.83 11.26
N LEU A 147 -17.18 -1.38 10.17
CA LEU A 147 -16.09 -2.36 10.23
C LEU A 147 -14.82 -1.76 10.83
N ALA A 148 -14.48 -0.50 10.52
CA ALA A 148 -13.37 0.21 11.17
C ALA A 148 -13.59 0.41 12.68
N THR A 149 -14.84 0.40 13.15
CA THR A 149 -15.16 0.44 14.58
C THR A 149 -14.92 -0.93 15.23
N VAL A 150 -15.30 -2.02 14.56
CA VAL A 150 -15.01 -3.39 15.00
C VAL A 150 -13.50 -3.66 14.99
N GLU A 151 -12.78 -3.22 13.96
CA GLU A 151 -11.32 -3.30 13.86
C GLU A 151 -10.65 -2.65 15.07
N ARG A 152 -11.06 -1.41 15.40
CA ARG A 152 -10.57 -0.72 16.60
C ARG A 152 -10.85 -1.52 17.87
N GLN A 153 -12.07 -2.03 18.06
CA GLN A 153 -12.42 -2.85 19.22
C GLN A 153 -11.59 -4.15 19.34
N ALA A 154 -11.31 -4.81 18.22
CA ALA A 154 -10.48 -6.01 18.17
C ALA A 154 -9.01 -5.71 18.47
N ALA A 155 -8.46 -4.63 17.91
CA ALA A 155 -7.10 -4.16 18.20
C ALA A 155 -6.92 -3.76 19.67
N ASP A 156 -7.97 -3.21 20.28
CA ASP A 156 -7.99 -2.83 21.70
C ASP A 156 -8.13 -4.03 22.66
N GLY A 157 -8.19 -5.27 22.12
CA GLY A 157 -8.42 -6.49 22.91
C GLY A 157 -9.80 -6.55 23.56
N ARG A 158 -10.69 -5.59 23.26
CA ARG A 158 -12.08 -5.49 23.75
C ARG A 158 -13.01 -6.48 23.04
N PHE A 159 -12.50 -7.11 21.98
CA PHE A 159 -13.22 -8.08 21.18
C PHE A 159 -12.30 -9.26 20.89
N ARG A 160 -12.72 -10.45 21.30
CA ARG A 160 -12.03 -11.71 20.99
C ARG A 160 -12.99 -12.66 20.28
N TRP A 161 -12.58 -13.18 19.13
CA TRP A 161 -13.38 -14.16 18.38
C TRP A 161 -13.75 -15.40 19.18
N THR A 162 -12.92 -15.77 20.16
CA THR A 162 -13.20 -16.87 21.11
C THR A 162 -14.41 -16.58 21.99
N GLU A 163 -14.56 -15.35 22.49
CA GLU A 163 -15.65 -14.92 23.36
C GLU A 163 -16.97 -14.78 22.60
N VAL A 164 -16.92 -14.34 21.34
CA VAL A 164 -18.11 -14.28 20.48
C VAL A 164 -18.66 -15.69 20.20
N ARG A 165 -17.76 -16.66 19.96
CA ARG A 165 -18.14 -18.06 19.78
C ARG A 165 -18.70 -18.69 21.05
N GLU A 166 -18.10 -18.39 22.22
CA GLU A 166 -18.58 -18.89 23.52
C GLU A 166 -19.90 -18.22 23.94
N GLY A 167 -20.08 -16.93 23.65
CA GLY A 167 -21.29 -16.16 23.89
C GLY A 167 -22.46 -16.56 22.99
N LEU A 168 -22.21 -17.04 21.76
CA LEU A 168 -23.24 -17.69 20.94
C LEU A 168 -23.82 -18.96 21.60
N GLY A 169 -23.08 -19.58 22.53
CA GLY A 169 -23.54 -20.70 23.36
C GLY A 169 -24.19 -20.31 24.69
N ARG A 170 -24.11 -19.04 25.12
CA ARG A 170 -24.68 -18.53 26.37
C ARG A 170 -25.28 -17.14 26.17
N VAL A 171 -26.58 -17.08 25.92
CA VAL A 171 -27.36 -15.83 26.01
C VAL A 171 -27.31 -15.34 27.47
N PHE A 172 -26.70 -14.18 27.78
CA PHE A 172 -26.97 -13.43 29.03
C PHE A 172 -26.52 -11.95 28.96
N PRO A 173 -27.02 -11.06 29.85
CA PRO A 173 -27.62 -9.78 29.50
C PRO A 173 -26.73 -8.55 29.76
N ARG A 174 -27.24 -7.39 29.32
CA ARG A 174 -26.66 -6.04 29.41
C ARG A 174 -25.91 -5.75 30.72
N GLY A 175 -24.67 -5.29 30.59
CA GLY A 175 -24.05 -4.37 31.54
C GLY A 175 -22.72 -4.82 32.13
N THR A 176 -21.62 -4.64 31.38
CA THR A 176 -20.27 -4.58 31.97
C THR A 176 -19.35 -3.79 31.03
N LEU A 177 -19.63 -2.48 30.91
CA LEU A 177 -18.74 -1.49 30.30
C LEU A 177 -18.27 -0.56 31.43
N ALA A 178 -17.13 -0.86 32.06
CA ALA A 178 -16.58 0.01 33.11
C ALA A 178 -15.04 0.09 33.15
N THR A 179 -14.30 -0.57 32.27
CA THR A 179 -12.83 -0.54 32.25
C THR A 179 -12.25 0.11 30.99
N ALA A 180 -13.12 0.77 30.21
CA ALA A 180 -12.76 1.37 28.93
C ALA A 180 -11.92 2.65 29.03
N ASP A 181 -11.90 3.36 30.17
CA ASP A 181 -11.49 4.77 30.19
C ASP A 181 -9.97 5.02 30.38
N THR A 182 -9.24 4.09 31.00
CA THR A 182 -7.80 4.29 31.33
C THR A 182 -6.81 3.70 30.32
N SER A 183 -7.27 2.89 29.36
CA SER A 183 -6.43 2.31 28.32
C SER A 183 -6.26 3.22 27.10
N PHE A 184 -6.95 4.37 27.08
CA PHE A 184 -7.00 5.38 26.02
C PHE A 184 -5.70 6.17 25.78
N ARG A 185 -4.54 5.77 26.31
CA ARG A 185 -3.31 6.56 26.23
C ARG A 185 -2.10 5.92 25.54
N ARG A 186 -2.23 4.76 24.89
CA ARG A 186 -1.16 4.24 23.99
C ARG A 186 -1.76 3.51 22.79
N VAL A 187 -2.22 4.30 21.83
CA VAL A 187 -2.56 3.86 20.48
C VAL A 187 -1.41 4.29 19.59
N ASP A 188 -0.62 3.33 19.11
CA ASP A 188 -0.19 3.21 17.72
C ASP A 188 0.68 1.95 17.57
N SER A 189 0.10 0.83 17.11
CA SER A 189 0.82 -0.33 16.53
C SER A 189 -0.14 -1.51 16.33
N GLN A 190 -0.80 -1.60 15.18
CA GLN A 190 -1.13 -2.87 14.48
C GLN A 190 -1.90 -2.71 13.15
N LEU A 191 -1.81 -1.53 12.51
CA LEU A 191 -2.16 -1.36 11.09
C LEU A 191 -0.93 -1.49 10.16
N GLN A 192 0.08 -2.21 10.60
CA GLN A 192 1.28 -2.47 9.80
C GLN A 192 1.64 -3.94 9.93
N GLU A 193 0.97 -4.82 9.20
CA GLU A 193 1.50 -6.13 8.76
C GLU A 193 0.50 -6.95 7.92
N LEU A 194 -0.36 -6.28 7.14
CA LEU A 194 -0.53 -6.81 5.79
C LEU A 194 0.69 -6.29 5.01
N PRO A 195 1.42 -7.12 4.27
CA PRO A 195 2.17 -6.60 3.15
C PRO A 195 1.11 -6.04 2.20
N VAL A 196 0.77 -4.77 2.41
CA VAL A 196 0.35 -3.93 1.29
C VAL A 196 1.53 -4.08 0.34
N LEU A 197 1.29 -4.58 -0.87
CA LEU A 197 2.22 -4.39 -1.98
C LEU A 197 2.75 -2.97 -1.79
N ILE A 198 4.07 -2.79 -1.65
CA ILE A 198 4.65 -1.46 -1.44
C ILE A 198 3.99 -0.61 -2.51
N TYR A 199 3.12 0.30 -2.09
CA TYR A 199 2.31 1.05 -3.02
C TYR A 199 3.26 2.04 -3.67
N ASP A 200 3.87 1.60 -4.77
CA ASP A 200 4.97 2.28 -5.41
C ASP A 200 4.49 3.49 -6.24
N GLY A 201 3.18 3.72 -6.23
CA GLY A 201 2.44 4.66 -7.06
C GLY A 201 1.55 3.91 -8.06
N PRO A 202 0.56 4.60 -8.66
CA PRO A 202 -0.40 3.99 -9.60
C PRO A 202 0.23 3.50 -10.90
N PHE A 203 1.50 3.83 -11.15
CA PHE A 203 2.17 3.58 -12.43
C PHE A 203 3.28 2.54 -12.34
N SER A 204 3.47 1.88 -11.19
CA SER A 204 4.65 1.07 -10.87
C SER A 204 4.85 -0.17 -11.76
N ASP A 205 3.83 -0.55 -12.53
CA ASP A 205 3.88 -1.66 -13.50
C ASP A 205 4.93 -1.43 -14.62
N HIS A 206 5.39 -0.19 -14.82
CA HIS A 206 6.50 0.10 -15.75
C HIS A 206 7.83 -0.57 -15.36
N LEU A 207 7.99 -1.04 -14.11
CA LEU A 207 9.17 -1.77 -13.64
C LEU A 207 9.37 -3.12 -14.36
N GLU A 208 8.34 -3.63 -15.05
CA GLU A 208 8.41 -4.88 -15.79
C GLU A 208 9.17 -4.81 -17.13
N ARG A 209 9.68 -3.64 -17.56
CA ARG A 209 10.45 -3.47 -18.81
C ARG A 209 11.58 -4.51 -18.96
N ALA A 210 11.83 -4.99 -20.18
CA ALA A 210 12.84 -6.02 -20.44
C ALA A 210 14.27 -5.53 -20.15
N GLU A 211 14.58 -4.30 -20.54
CA GLU A 211 15.92 -3.69 -20.40
C GLU A 211 15.85 -2.31 -19.74
N PRO A 212 16.89 -1.91 -18.99
CA PRO A 212 16.96 -0.59 -18.37
C PRO A 212 17.41 0.49 -19.37
N LEU A 213 16.55 1.49 -19.59
CA LEU A 213 16.84 2.59 -20.53
C LEU A 213 17.69 3.71 -19.90
N GLY A 214 17.63 3.88 -18.58
CA GLY A 214 18.29 4.97 -17.85
C GLY A 214 19.76 4.73 -17.53
N LEU A 215 20.33 3.57 -17.88
CA LEU A 215 21.75 3.27 -17.64
C LEU A 215 22.64 3.86 -18.74
N THR A 216 23.14 5.06 -18.50
CA THR A 216 24.09 5.79 -19.36
C THR A 216 25.53 5.75 -18.80
N GLY A 217 26.53 6.01 -19.64
CA GLY A 217 27.94 6.07 -19.25
C GLY A 217 28.69 4.74 -19.25
N ASP A 218 30.00 4.82 -18.98
CA ASP A 218 30.92 3.69 -19.04
C ASP A 218 30.77 2.73 -17.85
N THR A 219 31.26 1.50 -18.02
CA THR A 219 31.28 0.54 -16.91
C THR A 219 32.29 0.95 -15.85
N VAL A 220 31.87 0.91 -14.59
CA VAL A 220 32.70 1.22 -13.43
C VAL A 220 33.23 -0.06 -12.78
N THR A 221 34.42 0.02 -12.22
CA THR A 221 34.99 -1.01 -11.34
C THR A 221 34.33 -0.97 -9.96
N GLU A 222 34.43 -2.06 -9.20
CA GLU A 222 33.92 -2.13 -7.83
C GLU A 222 34.52 -1.04 -6.92
N ALA A 223 35.81 -0.73 -7.08
CA ALA A 223 36.48 0.32 -6.31
C ALA A 223 35.92 1.71 -6.62
N GLN A 224 35.60 2.00 -7.89
CA GLN A 224 34.93 3.24 -8.27
C GLN A 224 33.50 3.29 -7.74
N ALA A 225 32.74 2.19 -7.89
CA ALA A 225 31.38 2.08 -7.39
C ALA A 225 31.30 2.31 -5.87
N ARG A 226 32.27 1.79 -5.11
CA ARG A 226 32.38 2.04 -3.65
C ARG A 226 32.55 3.53 -3.33
N LYS A 227 33.40 4.23 -4.09
CA LYS A 227 33.59 5.69 -3.93
C LYS A 227 32.32 6.47 -4.27
N ILE A 228 31.59 6.02 -5.31
CA ILE A 228 30.31 6.62 -5.69
C ILE A 228 29.28 6.44 -4.57
N ALA A 229 29.08 5.22 -4.07
CA ALA A 229 28.16 4.94 -2.96
C ALA A 229 28.48 5.81 -1.73
N ARG A 230 29.75 5.87 -1.33
CA ARG A 230 30.19 6.68 -0.17
C ARG A 230 29.90 8.17 -0.34
N ARG A 231 30.00 8.73 -1.54
CA ARG A 231 29.69 10.13 -1.80
C ARG A 231 28.20 10.40 -1.91
N PHE A 232 27.43 9.39 -2.32
CA PHE A 232 26.00 9.52 -2.54
C PHE A 232 25.20 9.47 -1.23
N ILE A 233 25.52 8.53 -0.34
CA ILE A 233 24.81 8.29 0.92
C ILE A 233 24.88 9.53 1.84
N ASP A 234 23.75 9.90 2.45
CA ASP A 234 23.71 10.89 3.52
C ASP A 234 24.04 10.27 4.89
N PHE A 235 25.29 10.44 5.32
CA PHE A 235 25.75 10.02 6.64
C PHE A 235 25.39 11.00 7.76
N LYS A 236 24.86 12.20 7.45
CA LYS A 236 24.56 13.27 8.41
C LYS A 236 25.72 13.58 9.37
N GLY A 237 26.95 13.50 8.86
CA GLY A 237 28.17 13.72 9.64
C GLY A 237 28.65 12.54 10.50
N ALA A 238 27.97 11.39 10.47
CA ALA A 238 28.44 10.18 11.12
C ALA A 238 29.74 9.67 10.47
N GLU A 239 30.69 9.24 11.30
CA GLU A 239 31.94 8.65 10.82
C GLU A 239 31.67 7.24 10.29
N VAL A 240 32.21 6.93 9.10
CA VAL A 240 32.12 5.59 8.52
C VAL A 240 33.24 4.73 9.10
N THR A 241 32.89 3.84 10.01
CA THR A 241 33.83 2.94 10.72
C THR A 241 34.16 1.67 9.93
N GLY A 242 33.31 1.29 8.98
CA GLY A 242 33.54 0.11 8.13
C GLY A 242 32.82 0.19 6.80
N VAL A 243 33.44 -0.40 5.76
CA VAL A 243 32.82 -0.59 4.44
C VAL A 243 33.10 -2.00 3.97
N LYS A 244 32.05 -2.75 3.66
CA LYS A 244 32.13 -4.12 3.17
C LYS A 244 31.48 -4.22 1.80
N SER A 245 32.12 -4.97 0.90
CA SER A 245 31.49 -5.41 -0.34
C SER A 245 30.75 -6.72 -0.07
N THR A 246 29.46 -6.75 -0.37
CA THR A 246 28.60 -7.93 -0.17
C THR A 246 28.45 -8.76 -1.45
N GLY A 247 29.10 -8.33 -2.53
CA GLY A 247 29.13 -9.01 -3.83
C GLY A 247 28.39 -8.23 -4.90
N THR A 248 27.81 -8.96 -5.85
CA THR A 248 27.12 -8.38 -7.01
C THR A 248 25.69 -8.83 -7.08
N VAL A 249 24.78 -7.91 -7.41
CA VAL A 249 23.39 -8.22 -7.73
C VAL A 249 23.29 -8.62 -9.19
N LYS A 250 22.68 -9.78 -9.43
CA LYS A 250 22.34 -10.29 -10.76
C LYS A 250 20.87 -9.98 -11.01
N GLY A 251 20.57 -9.22 -12.05
CA GLY A 251 19.22 -8.76 -12.41
C GLY A 251 19.26 -7.87 -13.65
N LYS A 252 18.11 -7.26 -13.99
CA LYS A 252 18.00 -6.35 -15.15
C LYS A 252 18.97 -5.17 -15.07
N ILE A 253 19.30 -4.73 -13.85
CA ILE A 253 20.37 -3.77 -13.57
C ILE A 253 21.47 -4.50 -12.78
N PRO A 254 22.52 -4.99 -13.45
CA PRO A 254 23.69 -5.55 -12.76
C PRO A 254 24.35 -4.49 -11.89
N ALA A 255 24.61 -4.81 -10.61
CA ALA A 255 25.12 -3.84 -9.65
C ALA A 255 26.16 -4.45 -8.68
N TYR A 256 26.97 -3.59 -8.08
CA TYR A 256 27.78 -3.88 -6.90
C TYR A 256 27.00 -3.51 -5.65
N SER A 257 27.10 -4.32 -4.60
CA SER A 257 26.42 -4.09 -3.32
C SER A 257 27.42 -3.82 -2.21
N PHE A 258 27.11 -2.82 -1.39
CA PHE A 258 27.98 -2.34 -0.32
C PHE A 258 27.20 -2.16 0.98
N GLU A 259 27.86 -2.48 2.08
CA GLU A 259 27.42 -2.22 3.46
C GLU A 259 28.34 -1.18 4.09
N PHE A 260 27.77 -0.16 4.73
CA PHE A 260 28.48 0.88 5.46
C PHE A 260 28.06 0.86 6.94
N SER A 261 29.04 0.78 7.83
CA SER A 261 28.83 0.84 9.29
C SER A 261 29.23 2.22 9.81
N THR A 262 28.44 2.78 10.72
CA THR A 262 28.68 4.09 11.33
C THR A 262 28.91 4.05 12.84
N ASP A 263 28.38 3.04 13.54
CA ASP A 263 28.48 2.90 15.00
C ASP A 263 28.87 1.48 15.45
N GLY A 264 29.23 0.61 14.51
CA GLY A 264 29.61 -0.78 14.75
C GLY A 264 28.46 -1.72 15.11
N ARG A 265 27.20 -1.24 15.17
CA ARG A 265 26.03 -2.08 15.43
C ARG A 265 25.52 -2.71 14.14
N GLN A 266 25.24 -4.01 14.17
CA GLN A 266 24.78 -4.75 13.00
C GLN A 266 23.38 -4.30 12.53
N GLU A 267 22.54 -3.80 13.44
CA GLU A 267 21.21 -3.27 13.11
C GLU A 267 21.22 -1.91 12.39
N ASN A 268 22.36 -1.20 12.34
CA ASN A 268 22.50 0.14 11.76
C ASN A 268 23.35 0.14 10.47
N VAL A 269 23.44 -0.99 9.79
CA VAL A 269 24.21 -1.11 8.55
C VAL A 269 23.45 -0.50 7.38
N ILE A 270 24.04 0.51 6.74
CA ILE A 270 23.49 1.14 5.55
C ILE A 270 23.86 0.30 4.33
N THR A 271 22.87 -0.11 3.54
CA THR A 271 23.07 -0.91 2.33
C THR A 271 22.86 -0.06 1.09
N ALA A 272 23.76 -0.16 0.11
CA ALA A 272 23.65 0.56 -1.16
C ALA A 272 24.02 -0.33 -2.34
N ASN A 273 23.28 -0.17 -3.44
CA ASN A 273 23.58 -0.81 -4.71
C ASN A 273 23.93 0.21 -5.78
N VAL A 274 25.02 -0.05 -6.50
CA VAL A 274 25.54 0.82 -7.57
C VAL A 274 25.64 0.03 -8.86
N ALA A 275 24.95 0.47 -9.90
CA ALA A 275 24.94 -0.15 -11.21
C ALA A 275 26.37 -0.23 -11.78
N LYS A 276 26.68 -1.36 -12.42
CA LYS A 276 27.98 -1.56 -13.08
C LYS A 276 28.16 -0.59 -14.24
N LYS A 277 27.10 -0.33 -15.01
CA LYS A 277 27.09 0.65 -16.09
C LYS A 277 26.78 2.04 -15.53
N GLY A 278 27.63 3.02 -15.84
CA GLY A 278 27.47 4.42 -15.42
C GLY A 278 27.77 4.71 -13.95
N GLY A 279 27.83 3.70 -13.09
CA GLY A 279 27.99 3.90 -11.66
C GLY A 279 26.77 4.55 -11.01
N HIS A 280 25.57 4.41 -11.58
CA HIS A 280 24.33 4.96 -11.03
C HIS A 280 23.99 4.29 -9.70
N VAL A 281 23.66 5.05 -8.66
CA VAL A 281 23.12 4.48 -7.42
C VAL A 281 21.69 4.01 -7.71
N VAL A 282 21.44 2.71 -7.54
CA VAL A 282 20.13 2.10 -7.82
C VAL A 282 19.20 2.30 -6.63
N TYR A 283 19.70 1.96 -5.45
CA TYR A 283 19.04 2.27 -4.19
C TYR A 283 20.08 2.36 -3.08
N TYR A 284 19.71 3.04 -1.99
CA TYR A 284 20.31 2.79 -0.69
C TYR A 284 19.27 2.89 0.41
N ILE A 285 19.53 2.19 1.52
CA ILE A 285 18.67 2.20 2.71
C ILE A 285 19.53 2.26 3.96
N ASN A 286 19.15 3.15 4.86
CA ASN A 286 19.63 3.27 6.23
C ASN A 286 18.50 2.79 7.15
N PRO A 287 18.67 1.66 7.86
CA PRO A 287 17.62 1.05 8.68
C PRO A 287 17.35 1.78 10.00
N ARG A 288 18.00 2.93 10.25
CA ARG A 288 17.83 3.76 11.45
C ARG A 288 16.34 4.04 11.73
N SER A 289 15.91 3.72 12.95
CA SER A 289 14.61 4.09 13.47
C SER A 289 14.53 5.58 13.84
N VAL A 290 13.33 6.17 13.70
CA VAL A 290 13.08 7.58 13.98
C VAL A 290 12.03 7.71 15.09
N GLU A 291 12.48 8.07 16.29
CA GLU A 291 11.64 8.05 17.49
C GLU A 291 10.78 9.31 17.67
N SER A 292 11.13 10.42 17.01
CA SER A 292 10.44 11.70 17.18
C SER A 292 10.30 12.45 15.86
N THR A 293 9.41 13.44 15.83
CA THR A 293 9.30 14.40 14.72
C THR A 293 9.71 15.78 15.26
N LYS A 294 10.66 16.43 14.58
CA LYS A 294 11.11 17.80 14.87
C LYS A 294 10.97 18.75 13.68
N ILE A 295 10.88 18.21 12.46
CA ILE A 295 10.61 18.98 11.24
C ILE A 295 9.26 18.56 10.66
N ASP A 296 8.60 19.51 9.99
CA ASP A 296 7.34 19.25 9.30
C ASP A 296 7.56 18.63 7.91
N ASP A 297 6.46 18.18 7.32
CA ASP A 297 6.46 17.49 6.03
C ASP A 297 6.95 18.42 4.89
N GLN A 298 6.69 19.73 4.96
CA GLN A 298 7.14 20.70 3.97
C GLN A 298 8.67 20.84 3.98
N LYS A 299 9.26 20.94 5.17
CA LYS A 299 10.71 20.97 5.33
C LYS A 299 11.34 19.65 4.92
N GLY A 300 10.70 18.52 5.25
CA GLY A 300 11.12 17.19 4.79
C GLY A 300 11.15 17.09 3.26
N LEU A 301 10.11 17.57 2.58
CA LEU A 301 10.04 17.62 1.11
C LEU A 301 11.16 18.48 0.51
N ALA A 302 11.40 19.66 1.07
CA ALA A 302 12.48 20.54 0.60
C ALA A 302 13.86 19.88 0.73
N LEU A 303 14.12 19.17 1.83
CA LEU A 303 15.38 18.42 2.04
C LEU A 303 15.53 17.26 1.05
N ALA A 304 14.45 16.54 0.76
CA ALA A 304 14.46 15.49 -0.27
C ALA A 304 14.81 16.05 -1.65
N GLN A 305 14.23 17.20 -2.01
CA GLN A 305 14.51 17.85 -3.29
C GLN A 305 15.94 18.41 -3.37
N GLU A 306 16.43 18.98 -2.27
CA GLU A 306 17.82 19.44 -2.16
C GLU A 306 18.81 18.27 -2.27
N PHE A 307 18.49 17.13 -1.65
CA PHE A 307 19.28 15.91 -1.77
C PHE A 307 19.44 15.48 -3.23
N LEU A 308 18.34 15.36 -3.99
CA LEU A 308 18.40 14.98 -5.41
C LEU A 308 19.27 15.95 -6.23
N LYS A 309 19.05 17.26 -6.07
CA LYS A 309 19.86 18.29 -6.74
C LYS A 309 21.34 18.19 -6.41
N SER A 310 21.67 17.99 -5.13
CA SER A 310 23.06 17.84 -4.67
C SER A 310 23.75 16.58 -5.20
N ARG A 311 22.99 15.63 -5.76
CA ARG A 311 23.51 14.41 -6.40
C ARG A 311 23.49 14.49 -7.93
N GLY A 312 23.20 15.67 -8.50
CA GLY A 312 23.13 15.88 -9.94
C GLY A 312 21.88 15.30 -10.59
N ILE A 313 20.83 15.05 -9.80
CA ILE A 313 19.54 14.59 -10.30
C ILE A 313 18.64 15.81 -10.40
N GLU A 314 18.47 16.30 -11.62
CA GLU A 314 17.74 17.52 -11.95
C GLU A 314 16.34 17.22 -12.47
N ASP A 315 15.52 18.27 -12.61
CA ASP A 315 14.16 18.21 -13.17
C ASP A 315 13.19 17.21 -12.54
N MET A 316 13.42 16.89 -11.25
CA MET A 316 12.50 16.07 -10.47
C MET A 316 11.45 16.94 -9.79
N VAL A 317 10.17 16.62 -10.02
CA VAL A 317 9.03 17.25 -9.33
C VAL A 317 8.42 16.30 -8.30
N PRO A 318 8.08 16.77 -7.08
CA PRO A 318 7.40 15.93 -6.11
C PRO A 318 5.97 15.62 -6.58
N THR A 319 5.54 14.38 -6.40
CA THR A 319 4.20 13.90 -6.78
C THR A 319 3.37 13.56 -5.56
N TYR A 320 3.87 12.67 -4.70
CA TYR A 320 3.16 12.18 -3.52
C TYR A 320 4.06 12.12 -2.29
N THR A 321 3.45 12.26 -1.13
CA THR A 321 4.12 12.11 0.17
C THR A 321 3.38 11.11 1.05
N LEU A 322 4.14 10.22 1.67
CA LEU A 322 3.66 9.24 2.64
C LEU A 322 4.53 9.31 3.89
N ARG A 323 3.90 9.53 5.04
CA ARG A 323 4.52 9.60 6.35
C ARG A 323 4.22 8.34 7.14
N ARG A 324 5.27 7.66 7.61
CA ARG A 324 5.17 6.43 8.41
C ARG A 324 6.30 6.41 9.44
N GLN A 325 5.99 6.13 10.72
CA GLN A 325 7.00 6.01 11.78
C GLN A 325 7.99 7.21 11.81
N ASN A 326 7.46 8.44 11.70
CA ASN A 326 8.26 9.68 11.63
C ASN A 326 9.25 9.77 10.44
N ILE A 327 9.05 8.96 9.40
CA ILE A 327 9.79 9.01 8.14
C ILE A 327 8.83 9.53 7.07
N LEU A 328 9.25 10.55 6.33
CA LEU A 328 8.54 11.06 5.16
C LEU A 328 9.15 10.45 3.90
N THR A 329 8.37 9.64 3.19
CA THR A 329 8.68 9.18 1.84
C THR A 329 8.11 10.18 0.85
N VAL A 330 8.96 10.72 -0.02
CA VAL A 330 8.59 11.64 -1.10
C VAL A 330 8.85 10.94 -2.43
N SER A 331 7.80 10.79 -3.22
CA SER A 331 7.89 10.32 -4.59
C SER A 331 8.12 11.51 -5.52
N PHE A 332 9.03 11.35 -6.47
CA PHE A 332 9.34 12.32 -7.50
C PHE A 332 9.14 11.69 -8.87
N ALA A 333 8.70 12.49 -9.83
CA ALA A 333 8.68 12.14 -11.24
C ALA A 333 9.59 13.10 -12.02
N TYR A 334 10.27 12.60 -13.04
CA TYR A 334 11.04 13.43 -13.96
C TYR A 334 10.11 14.37 -14.73
N ARG A 335 10.61 15.55 -15.09
CA ARG A 335 9.90 16.53 -15.90
C ARG A 335 10.72 16.82 -17.15
N GLN A 336 10.11 16.61 -18.31
CA GLN A 336 10.69 16.99 -19.60
C GLN A 336 9.99 18.25 -20.13
N GLY A 337 10.61 19.42 -19.96
CA GLY A 337 9.97 20.71 -20.25
C GLY A 337 8.82 20.96 -19.28
N ASP A 338 7.59 21.04 -19.79
CA ASP A 338 6.37 21.20 -18.97
C ASP A 338 5.61 19.88 -18.75
N VAL A 339 6.14 18.75 -19.24
CA VAL A 339 5.48 17.44 -19.19
C VAL A 339 6.05 16.60 -18.04
N ILE A 340 5.18 16.12 -17.15
CA ILE A 340 5.56 15.21 -16.08
C ILE A 340 5.62 13.78 -16.59
N VAL A 341 6.70 13.06 -16.31
CA VAL A 341 6.95 11.73 -16.84
C VAL A 341 6.87 10.71 -15.71
N TYR A 342 5.67 10.17 -15.48
CA TYR A 342 5.40 9.24 -14.38
C TYR A 342 6.10 7.89 -14.45
N PRO A 343 6.55 7.37 -15.60
CA PRO A 343 7.41 6.19 -15.62
C PRO A 343 8.80 6.41 -15.00
N ASP A 344 9.24 7.66 -14.88
CA ASP A 344 10.60 8.01 -14.45
C ASP A 344 10.57 8.44 -12.97
N LEU A 345 10.32 7.46 -12.08
CA LEU A 345 10.12 7.71 -10.65
C LEU A 345 11.39 7.54 -9.82
N ILE A 346 11.54 8.43 -8.83
CA ILE A 346 12.51 8.30 -7.74
C ILE A 346 11.77 8.48 -6.42
N LYS A 347 12.10 7.67 -5.41
CA LYS A 347 11.62 7.85 -4.04
C LYS A 347 12.76 8.24 -3.12
N VAL A 348 12.49 9.15 -2.20
CA VAL A 348 13.43 9.60 -1.18
C VAL A 348 12.75 9.52 0.18
N GLN A 349 13.42 8.90 1.17
CA GLN A 349 12.94 8.81 2.54
C GLN A 349 13.72 9.75 3.45
N VAL A 350 13.01 10.58 4.20
CA VAL A 350 13.56 11.62 5.07
C VAL A 350 13.18 11.36 6.53
N ALA A 351 14.15 11.31 7.43
CA ALA A 351 13.92 11.27 8.86
C ALA A 351 13.37 12.62 9.35
N LEU A 352 12.19 12.63 9.96
CA LEU A 352 11.58 13.88 10.43
C LEU A 352 12.14 14.39 11.75
N ASP A 353 13.11 13.73 12.38
CA ASP A 353 13.77 14.23 13.59
C ASP A 353 14.95 15.16 13.30
N ASN A 354 15.70 14.93 12.22
CA ASN A 354 16.89 15.70 11.89
C ASN A 354 17.08 15.97 10.39
N GLY A 355 16.16 15.48 9.55
CA GLY A 355 16.22 15.66 8.10
C GLY A 355 17.31 14.85 7.40
N GLN A 356 17.82 13.77 8.00
CA GLN A 356 18.72 12.83 7.32
C GLN A 356 17.96 12.06 6.24
N ILE A 357 18.59 11.82 5.09
CA ILE A 357 18.04 10.96 4.05
C ILE A 357 18.33 9.50 4.38
N LEU A 358 17.27 8.76 4.72
CA LEU A 358 17.34 7.36 5.11
C LEU A 358 17.24 6.41 3.94
N GLY A 359 16.64 6.84 2.83
CA GLY A 359 16.39 5.94 1.71
C GLY A 359 16.35 6.68 0.39
N TYR A 360 16.81 6.01 -0.65
CA TYR A 360 16.73 6.44 -2.02
C TYR A 360 16.46 5.22 -2.89
N ASP A 361 15.47 5.31 -3.76
CA ASP A 361 15.12 4.28 -4.73
C ASP A 361 14.92 4.93 -6.10
N ALA A 362 15.80 4.60 -7.04
CA ALA A 362 15.74 5.06 -8.42
C ALA A 362 15.50 3.93 -9.41
N LEU A 363 14.96 2.79 -8.96
CA LEU A 363 14.71 1.66 -9.85
C LEU A 363 13.78 2.05 -11.00
N GLY A 364 12.68 2.77 -10.72
CA GLY A 364 11.74 3.28 -11.73
C GLY A 364 12.42 4.15 -12.77
N PHE A 365 13.15 5.15 -12.30
CA PHE A 365 13.96 6.04 -13.15
C PHE A 365 14.98 5.26 -13.99
N LEU A 366 15.81 4.39 -13.41
CA LEU A 366 16.83 3.66 -14.17
C LEU A 366 16.26 2.66 -15.17
N MET A 367 15.06 2.12 -14.91
CA MET A 367 14.37 1.23 -15.84
C MET A 367 13.75 1.98 -17.02
N SER A 368 13.20 3.18 -16.80
CA SER A 368 12.37 3.89 -17.78
C SER A 368 13.02 5.11 -18.41
N HIS A 369 13.98 5.75 -17.74
CA HIS A 369 14.42 7.09 -18.10
C HIS A 369 15.13 7.15 -19.44
N HIS A 370 14.59 7.98 -20.32
CA HIS A 370 15.17 8.37 -21.59
C HIS A 370 14.51 9.67 -22.05
N ARG A 371 15.19 10.41 -22.92
CA ARG A 371 14.56 11.55 -23.58
C ARG A 371 13.48 11.04 -24.52
N ARG A 372 12.23 11.47 -24.29
CA ARG A 372 11.08 11.08 -25.10
C ARG A 372 10.92 12.06 -26.26
N ASP A 373 10.57 11.52 -27.42
CA ASP A 373 10.04 12.32 -28.52
C ASP A 373 8.54 12.47 -28.29
N LEU A 374 8.14 13.61 -27.71
CA LEU A 374 6.75 13.84 -27.30
C LEU A 374 5.98 14.42 -28.49
N PRO A 375 4.88 13.77 -28.94
CA PRO A 375 4.10 14.29 -30.04
C PRO A 375 3.42 15.61 -29.64
N GLU A 376 3.18 16.49 -30.61
CA GLU A 376 2.32 17.65 -30.40
C GLU A 376 0.89 17.19 -30.10
N PRO A 377 0.23 17.69 -29.03
CA PRO A 377 -1.15 17.33 -28.72
C PRO A 377 -2.10 17.61 -29.90
N ALA A 378 -2.90 16.61 -30.29
CA ALA A 378 -3.95 16.82 -31.28
C ALA A 378 -5.17 17.56 -30.71
N LEU A 379 -5.30 17.57 -29.39
CA LEU A 379 -6.35 18.27 -28.65
C LEU A 379 -5.75 19.35 -27.75
N THR A 380 -6.47 20.44 -27.60
CA THR A 380 -6.21 21.45 -26.56
C THR A 380 -6.61 20.94 -25.18
N ALA A 381 -6.06 21.55 -24.12
CA ALA A 381 -6.44 21.23 -22.74
C ALA A 381 -7.95 21.45 -22.48
N ASP A 382 -8.56 22.48 -23.08
CA ASP A 382 -9.99 22.76 -22.94
C ASP A 382 -10.87 21.71 -23.65
N GLU A 383 -10.47 21.24 -24.83
CA GLU A 383 -11.17 20.15 -25.52
C GLU A 383 -11.08 18.84 -24.74
N ALA A 384 -9.92 18.53 -24.17
CA ALA A 384 -9.75 17.37 -23.28
C ALA A 384 -10.59 17.52 -21.99
N ARG A 385 -10.67 18.74 -21.43
CA ARG A 385 -11.48 19.03 -20.25
C ARG A 385 -12.97 18.78 -20.50
N GLN A 386 -13.47 19.09 -21.70
CA GLN A 386 -14.87 18.82 -22.06
C GLN A 386 -15.22 17.32 -22.14
N LYS A 387 -14.22 16.44 -22.19
CA LYS A 387 -14.41 14.97 -22.16
C LYS A 387 -14.60 14.43 -20.74
N LEU A 388 -14.27 15.21 -19.72
CA LEU A 388 -14.42 14.80 -18.32
C LEU A 388 -15.90 14.69 -17.93
N ASN A 389 -16.16 13.91 -16.88
CA ASN A 389 -17.49 13.87 -16.27
C ASN A 389 -17.90 15.29 -15.83
N PRO A 390 -19.06 15.82 -16.28
CA PRO A 390 -19.46 17.19 -15.98
C PRO A 390 -19.71 17.47 -14.49
N GLN A 391 -19.79 16.43 -13.65
CA GLN A 391 -19.87 16.57 -12.20
C GLN A 391 -18.51 16.86 -11.54
N LEU A 392 -17.40 16.66 -12.26
CA LEU A 392 -16.05 16.95 -11.76
C LEU A 392 -15.75 18.44 -11.86
N LYS A 393 -15.34 19.02 -10.74
CA LYS A 393 -14.79 20.38 -10.68
C LYS A 393 -13.27 20.32 -10.81
N VAL A 394 -12.73 20.75 -11.94
CA VAL A 394 -11.28 20.82 -12.17
C VAL A 394 -10.64 21.88 -11.26
N LEU A 395 -9.58 21.48 -10.56
CA LEU A 395 -8.79 22.31 -9.64
C LEU A 395 -7.44 22.71 -10.24
N ALA A 396 -6.82 21.81 -11.01
CA ALA A 396 -5.54 22.02 -11.67
C ALA A 396 -5.42 21.12 -12.90
N GLU A 397 -4.58 21.53 -13.84
CA GLU A 397 -4.26 20.76 -15.04
C GLU A 397 -2.78 20.86 -15.36
N ARG A 398 -2.24 19.81 -15.99
CA ARG A 398 -0.89 19.79 -16.55
C ARG A 398 -0.77 18.67 -17.58
N MET A 399 0.31 18.67 -18.36
CA MET A 399 0.63 17.55 -19.23
C MET A 399 1.42 16.48 -18.48
N ALA A 400 1.12 15.22 -18.79
CA ALA A 400 1.79 14.07 -18.22
C ALA A 400 1.96 12.94 -19.23
N VAL A 401 3.04 12.18 -19.10
CA VAL A 401 3.20 10.87 -19.73
C VAL A 401 2.89 9.81 -18.69
N VAL A 402 1.99 8.89 -19.03
CA VAL A 402 1.61 7.76 -18.19
C VAL A 402 1.80 6.44 -18.94
N PRO A 403 2.16 5.35 -18.26
CA PRO A 403 2.15 4.03 -18.87
C PRO A 403 0.72 3.53 -19.08
N THR A 404 0.51 2.72 -20.11
CA THR A 404 -0.72 1.98 -20.36
C THR A 404 -0.52 0.49 -20.10
N SER A 405 -1.63 -0.25 -19.99
CA SER A 405 -1.65 -1.70 -19.72
C SER A 405 -0.81 -2.54 -20.70
N GLY A 406 -0.55 -2.01 -21.91
CA GLY A 406 0.26 -2.65 -22.95
C GLY A 406 1.77 -2.36 -22.88
N LYS A 407 2.29 -1.76 -21.80
CA LYS A 407 3.70 -1.29 -21.69
C LYS A 407 4.05 -0.17 -22.68
N HIS A 408 3.05 0.50 -23.25
CA HIS A 408 3.22 1.72 -24.02
C HIS A 408 3.09 2.93 -23.11
N GLU A 409 3.60 4.06 -23.55
CA GLU A 409 3.47 5.34 -22.86
C GLU A 409 2.66 6.28 -23.73
N VAL A 410 1.75 7.03 -23.11
CA VAL A 410 0.86 7.96 -23.80
C VAL A 410 0.99 9.35 -23.21
N LEU A 411 0.98 10.36 -24.07
CA LEU A 411 0.89 11.76 -23.67
C LEU A 411 -0.56 12.08 -23.28
N THR A 412 -0.74 12.69 -22.12
CA THR A 412 -2.04 12.97 -21.52
C THR A 412 -2.11 14.37 -20.93
N TYR A 413 -3.32 14.88 -20.79
CA TYR A 413 -3.66 15.94 -19.86
C TYR A 413 -4.06 15.29 -18.52
N GLU A 414 -3.33 15.60 -17.46
CA GLU A 414 -3.69 15.26 -16.09
C GLU A 414 -4.57 16.37 -15.51
N PHE A 415 -5.79 16.03 -15.15
CA PHE A 415 -6.72 16.90 -14.44
C PHE A 415 -6.85 16.46 -13.00
N LYS A 416 -6.51 17.35 -12.07
CA LYS A 416 -6.88 17.21 -10.67
C LYS A 416 -8.26 17.80 -10.47
N ALA A 417 -9.22 16.98 -10.06
CA ALA A 417 -10.61 17.40 -9.94
C ALA A 417 -11.22 16.98 -8.60
N GLU A 418 -12.35 17.60 -8.24
CA GLU A 418 -13.12 17.28 -7.03
C GLU A 418 -14.58 16.96 -7.39
N MET A 419 -15.15 15.95 -6.73
CA MET A 419 -16.57 15.61 -6.82
C MET A 419 -17.03 15.03 -5.48
N ASP A 420 -18.14 15.54 -4.94
CA ASP A 420 -18.75 15.08 -3.69
C ASP A 420 -17.77 15.02 -2.48
N GLY A 421 -16.84 15.97 -2.40
CA GLY A 421 -15.82 16.09 -1.34
C GLY A 421 -14.62 15.15 -1.49
N GLU A 422 -14.54 14.42 -2.61
CA GLU A 422 -13.45 13.51 -2.96
C GLU A 422 -12.58 14.11 -4.06
N THR A 423 -11.27 13.88 -4.01
CA THR A 423 -10.33 14.38 -5.02
C THR A 423 -9.92 13.25 -5.96
N PHE A 424 -9.87 13.54 -7.27
CA PHE A 424 -9.50 12.60 -8.32
C PHE A 424 -8.36 13.14 -9.18
N LEU A 425 -7.58 12.24 -9.76
CA LEU A 425 -6.68 12.51 -10.90
C LEU A 425 -7.22 11.78 -12.12
N VAL A 426 -7.55 12.52 -13.16
CA VAL A 426 -8.05 11.97 -14.43
C VAL A 426 -7.02 12.26 -15.51
N TYR A 427 -6.61 11.24 -16.25
CA TYR A 427 -5.65 11.34 -17.34
C TYR A 427 -6.38 11.16 -18.65
N VAL A 428 -6.37 12.18 -19.49
CA VAL A 428 -7.05 12.17 -20.80
C VAL A 428 -5.99 12.19 -21.89
N ASN A 429 -6.03 11.23 -22.81
CA ASN A 429 -5.13 11.10 -23.94
C ASN A 429 -5.10 12.40 -24.78
N ALA A 430 -3.92 12.98 -24.95
CA ALA A 430 -3.74 14.25 -25.64
C ALA A 430 -3.92 14.15 -27.17
N GLN A 431 -3.98 12.93 -27.72
CA GLN A 431 -4.22 12.65 -29.14
C GLN A 431 -5.68 12.28 -29.42
N THR A 432 -6.29 11.45 -28.58
CA THR A 432 -7.63 10.87 -28.84
C THR A 432 -8.75 11.47 -27.99
N GLY A 433 -8.41 12.06 -26.85
CA GLY A 433 -9.39 12.56 -25.87
C GLY A 433 -10.06 11.47 -25.05
N GLN A 434 -9.59 10.22 -25.15
CA GLN A 434 -10.04 9.12 -24.29
C GLN A 434 -9.46 9.25 -22.89
N GLU A 435 -10.23 8.91 -21.86
CA GLU A 435 -9.71 8.80 -20.49
C GLU A 435 -8.84 7.54 -20.40
N GLU A 436 -7.54 7.71 -20.13
CA GLU A 436 -6.57 6.62 -19.98
C GLU A 436 -6.61 6.04 -18.57
N HIS A 437 -6.70 6.91 -17.55
CA HIS A 437 -6.69 6.50 -16.15
C HIS A 437 -7.52 7.45 -15.29
N ILE A 438 -8.13 6.90 -14.24
CA ILE A 438 -8.73 7.66 -13.15
C ILE A 438 -8.34 7.09 -11.79
N PHE A 439 -7.82 7.95 -10.92
CA PHE A 439 -7.44 7.58 -9.56
C PHE A 439 -8.14 8.45 -8.53
N LYS A 440 -8.48 7.85 -7.38
CA LYS A 440 -8.99 8.56 -6.21
C LYS A 440 -7.84 8.91 -5.27
N LEU A 441 -7.73 10.17 -4.87
CA LEU A 441 -6.77 10.61 -3.86
C LEU A 441 -7.39 10.55 -2.47
N LEU A 442 -7.01 9.54 -1.70
CA LEU A 442 -7.38 9.44 -0.29
C LEU A 442 -6.38 10.22 0.57
N LYS A 443 -6.84 11.30 1.19
CA LYS A 443 -6.08 12.01 2.22
C LYS A 443 -6.23 11.29 3.56
N THR A 444 -5.11 10.81 4.09
CA THR A 444 -5.02 10.22 5.44
C THR A 444 -4.12 11.08 6.31
N PRO A 445 -4.18 10.96 7.65
CA PRO A 445 -3.19 11.59 8.54
C PRO A 445 -1.74 11.18 8.23
N ALA A 446 -1.56 10.01 7.61
CA ALA A 446 -0.27 9.47 7.19
C ALA A 446 0.17 9.94 5.79
N GLY A 447 -0.58 10.79 5.10
CA GLY A 447 -0.27 11.26 3.74
C GLY A 447 -1.33 10.91 2.72
N THR A 448 -1.00 11.06 1.44
CA THR A 448 -1.95 10.84 0.33
C THR A 448 -1.75 9.45 -0.27
N LEU A 449 -2.80 8.64 -0.25
CA LEU A 449 -2.86 7.38 -0.97
C LEU A 449 -3.59 7.59 -2.29
N VAL A 450 -3.11 6.95 -3.33
CA VAL A 450 -3.76 6.95 -4.64
C VAL A 450 -4.40 5.57 -4.80
N LEU A 451 -5.71 5.54 -5.04
CA LEU A 451 -6.47 4.31 -5.22
C LEU A 451 -6.91 4.15 -6.64
#